data_AF-H8I867-F1
#
_entry.id   AF-H8I867-F1
#
_cell.length_a   1.000
_cell.length_b   1.000
_cell.length_c   1.000
_cell.angle_alpha   90.00
_cell.angle_beta   90.00
_cell.angle_gamma   90.00
#
_symmetry.space_group_name_H-M   'P 1'
#
loop_
_entity.id
_entity.type
_entity.pdbx_description
1 polymer ?
#
loop_
_entity_poly.entity_id
_entity_poly.type
_entity_poly.pdbx_seq_one_letter_code
_entity_poly.pdbx_strand_id
1 'polypeptide(L)'
;MSISESTIEAELNKIDDLPYKIVQEIKESLKGVKLTKKQLEEIIEKTREAYKRARVENCEAVGMVAAQSIGEPGTQMTMRTFHYAGVAEIDVTLGLPRLIEIVDARREPSTPMMTIHLLPEIAGNRDAVKKLGWDLEETNVSDIASISTNLADMTIIIDVNEKQLLQRGMTMEEVADKIGEVTGLKLDVNENRITVHPEEPSYRDLLQMVETIRTILLKGIKGISRVVIRKEENEYVIYTQGSALKKVIHFEGVDAARTKTNNINEIAEVLGIEAARNAIINEALDTLSEQGLTVDIRHIMLVADMMTIDGEVKQIGRHGISGEKASVLSRAAFEVTVNHLLDAAVAGEVDELTGVTENVIVGQPIQLGTGDVELVTVSSFKKTKTKA
;
A
#
# COMPACT_ATOMS: atom_id res chain seq x y z
N MET A 1 -44.58 10.72 31.11
CA MET A 1 -44.85 10.90 29.68
C MET A 1 -43.70 10.28 28.92
N SER A 2 -43.97 9.24 28.14
CA SER A 2 -43.00 8.65 27.21
C SER A 2 -42.71 9.68 26.11
N ILE A 3 -41.44 9.89 25.80
CA ILE A 3 -41.02 10.83 24.77
C ILE A 3 -41.33 10.25 23.39
N SER A 4 -41.78 11.09 22.45
CA SER A 4 -41.90 10.73 21.03
C SER A 4 -40.52 10.65 20.38
N GLU A 5 -40.33 9.71 19.46
CA GLU A 5 -39.05 9.51 18.73
C GLU A 5 -38.50 10.82 18.12
N SER A 6 -39.39 11.71 17.65
CA SER A 6 -39.04 13.04 17.13
C SER A 6 -38.35 13.98 18.13
N THR A 7 -38.67 13.85 19.42
CA THR A 7 -38.07 14.69 20.47
C THR A 7 -36.72 14.11 20.92
N ILE A 8 -36.54 12.80 20.82
CA ILE A 8 -35.26 12.11 21.07
C ILE A 8 -34.25 12.50 20.00
N GLU A 9 -34.66 12.54 18.73
CA GLU A 9 -33.81 12.98 17.62
C GLU A 9 -33.41 14.45 17.71
N ALA A 10 -34.32 15.33 18.14
CA ALA A 10 -34.04 16.76 18.31
C ALA A 10 -33.04 17.05 19.43
N GLU A 11 -33.04 16.27 20.51
CA GLU A 11 -32.08 16.41 21.61
C GLU A 11 -30.73 15.77 21.27
N LEU A 12 -30.71 14.65 20.55
CA LEU A 12 -29.47 14.00 20.11
C LEU A 12 -28.72 14.81 19.03
N ASN A 13 -29.44 15.54 18.18
CA ASN A 13 -28.82 16.40 17.14
C ASN A 13 -28.19 17.69 17.69
N LYS A 14 -28.45 18.06 18.94
CA LYS A 14 -27.83 19.24 19.59
C LYS A 14 -26.52 18.90 20.30
N ILE A 15 -26.08 17.64 20.26
CA ILE A 15 -24.90 17.18 20.98
C ILE A 15 -23.69 17.27 20.04
N ASP A 16 -22.91 18.34 20.18
CA ASP A 16 -21.68 18.54 19.40
C ASP A 16 -20.44 17.84 20.01
N ASP A 17 -20.52 17.42 21.28
CA ASP A 17 -19.40 16.84 22.05
C ASP A 17 -19.07 15.38 21.68
N LEU A 18 -19.93 14.68 20.94
CA LEU A 18 -19.78 13.26 20.63
C LEU A 18 -19.60 13.03 19.12
N PRO A 19 -18.77 12.05 18.71
CA PRO A 19 -18.66 11.63 17.32
C PRO A 19 -20.02 11.24 16.73
N TYR A 20 -20.27 11.65 15.48
CA TYR A 20 -21.52 11.38 14.77
C TYR A 20 -21.91 9.90 14.75
N LYS A 21 -20.94 8.98 14.58
CA LYS A 21 -21.18 7.53 14.60
C LYS A 21 -21.76 7.05 15.93
N ILE A 22 -21.23 7.53 17.06
CA ILE A 22 -21.74 7.17 18.39
C ILE A 22 -23.17 7.69 18.55
N VAL A 23 -23.45 8.90 18.07
CA VAL A 23 -24.82 9.45 18.08
C VAL A 23 -25.77 8.62 17.22
N GLN A 24 -25.31 8.12 16.07
CA GLN A 24 -26.11 7.22 15.23
C GLN A 24 -26.36 5.86 15.89
N GLU A 25 -25.35 5.23 16.48
CA GLU A 25 -25.50 3.96 17.21
C GLU A 25 -26.47 4.08 18.39
N ILE A 26 -26.44 5.21 19.10
CA ILE A 26 -27.42 5.54 20.14
C ILE A 26 -28.81 5.64 19.53
N LYS A 27 -28.99 6.35 18.41
CA LYS A 27 -30.29 6.44 17.72
C LYS A 27 -30.83 5.06 17.33
N GLU A 28 -29.99 4.20 16.77
CA GLU A 28 -30.38 2.85 16.39
C GLU A 28 -30.75 1.98 17.61
N SER A 29 -29.95 2.05 18.67
CA SER A 29 -30.19 1.29 19.90
C SER A 29 -31.43 1.76 20.67
N LEU A 30 -31.84 3.01 20.48
CA LEU A 30 -33.02 3.61 21.10
C LEU A 30 -34.31 3.41 20.29
N LYS A 31 -34.23 2.91 19.05
CA LYS A 31 -35.43 2.59 18.24
C LYS A 31 -36.25 1.49 18.93
N GLY A 32 -37.53 1.77 19.18
CA GLY A 32 -38.46 0.82 19.80
C GLY A 32 -38.45 0.79 21.33
N VAL A 33 -37.62 1.60 22.01
CA VAL A 33 -37.57 1.67 23.47
C VAL A 33 -38.38 2.86 24.00
N LYS A 34 -39.36 2.61 24.88
CA LYS A 34 -40.13 3.66 25.55
C LYS A 34 -39.33 4.25 26.71
N LEU A 35 -38.77 5.44 26.52
CA LEU A 35 -37.97 6.13 27.54
C LEU A 35 -38.68 7.37 28.10
N THR A 36 -38.33 7.69 29.35
CA THR A 36 -38.63 8.98 29.97
C THR A 36 -37.49 9.97 29.75
N LYS A 37 -37.78 11.29 29.82
CA LYS A 37 -36.77 12.36 29.63
C LYS A 37 -35.54 12.21 30.50
N LYS A 38 -35.76 11.85 31.77
CA LYS A 38 -34.67 11.64 32.74
C LYS A 38 -33.76 10.48 32.37
N GLN A 39 -34.32 9.39 31.85
CA GLN A 39 -33.52 8.24 31.43
C GLN A 39 -32.70 8.55 30.17
N LEU A 40 -33.26 9.32 29.24
CA LEU A 40 -32.51 9.77 28.07
C LEU A 40 -31.33 10.68 28.46
N GLU A 41 -31.57 11.66 29.33
CA GLU A 41 -30.53 12.53 29.86
C GLU A 41 -29.44 11.74 30.61
N GLU A 42 -29.82 10.73 31.40
CA GLU A 42 -28.87 9.88 32.13
C GLU A 42 -28.01 9.02 31.18
N ILE A 43 -28.60 8.47 30.12
CA ILE A 43 -27.85 7.71 29.10
C ILE A 43 -26.83 8.61 28.42
N ILE A 44 -27.24 9.81 28.00
CA ILE A 44 -26.35 10.77 27.35
C ILE A 44 -25.20 11.15 28.28
N GLU A 45 -25.47 11.41 29.56
CA GLU A 45 -24.44 11.78 30.53
C GLU A 45 -23.45 10.64 30.77
N LYS A 46 -23.95 9.41 30.95
CA LYS A 46 -23.09 8.23 31.11
C LYS A 46 -22.23 7.97 29.88
N THR A 47 -22.78 8.13 28.67
CA THR A 47 -22.00 8.02 27.43
C THR A 47 -20.92 9.10 27.37
N ARG A 48 -21.26 10.34 27.75
CA ARG A 48 -20.29 11.45 27.78
C ARG A 48 -19.16 11.19 28.77
N GLU A 49 -19.49 10.70 29.97
CA GLU A 49 -18.51 10.33 30.98
C GLU A 49 -17.61 9.19 30.50
N ALA A 50 -18.18 8.14 29.91
CA ALA A 50 -17.43 7.03 29.33
C ALA A 50 -16.50 7.49 28.21
N TYR A 51 -16.98 8.36 27.32
CA TYR A 51 -16.17 8.92 26.23
C TYR A 51 -15.01 9.77 26.75
N LYS A 52 -15.28 10.67 27.72
CA LYS A 52 -14.22 11.49 28.36
C LYS A 52 -13.16 10.63 29.03
N ARG A 53 -13.56 9.54 29.69
CA ARG A 53 -12.65 8.59 30.35
C ARG A 53 -11.86 7.74 29.35
N ALA A 54 -12.38 7.51 28.15
CA ALA A 54 -11.71 6.74 27.10
C ALA A 54 -10.73 7.55 26.25
N ARG A 55 -10.63 8.88 26.46
CA ARG A 55 -9.64 9.71 25.76
C ARG A 55 -8.24 9.34 26.23
N VAL A 56 -7.28 9.38 25.31
CA VAL A 56 -5.86 9.25 25.65
C VAL A 56 -5.45 10.38 26.58
N GLU A 57 -4.61 10.06 27.58
CA GLU A 57 -4.02 11.07 28.44
C GLU A 57 -3.02 11.91 27.64
N ASN A 58 -2.94 13.20 27.96
CA ASN A 58 -1.98 14.09 27.29
C ASN A 58 -0.55 13.64 27.61
N CYS A 59 0.39 13.93 26.70
CA CYS A 59 1.82 13.65 26.86
C CYS A 59 2.18 12.15 26.81
N GLU A 60 1.22 11.27 26.47
CA GLU A 60 1.47 9.84 26.27
C GLU A 60 2.41 9.61 25.07
N ALA A 61 3.34 8.66 25.21
CA ALA A 61 4.35 8.35 24.20
C ALA A 61 3.80 7.47 23.06
N VAL A 62 2.75 7.96 22.38
CA VAL A 62 1.98 7.20 21.37
C VAL A 62 2.84 6.64 20.23
N GLY A 63 3.91 7.35 19.85
CA GLY A 63 4.85 6.87 18.82
C GLY A 63 5.62 5.63 19.27
N MET A 64 6.06 5.57 20.53
CA MET A 64 6.77 4.41 21.08
C MET A 64 5.82 3.22 21.25
N VAL A 65 4.62 3.46 21.78
CA VAL A 65 3.60 2.41 21.93
C VAL A 65 3.20 1.86 20.57
N ALA A 66 2.92 2.71 19.58
CA ALA A 66 2.57 2.26 18.23
C ALA A 66 3.69 1.44 17.59
N ALA A 67 4.95 1.89 17.69
CA ALA A 67 6.09 1.15 17.16
C ALA A 67 6.22 -0.23 17.80
N GLN A 68 6.05 -0.33 19.12
CA GLN A 68 6.07 -1.60 19.84
C GLN A 68 4.89 -2.50 19.44
N SER A 69 3.67 -1.96 19.39
CA SER A 69 2.46 -2.73 19.06
C SER A 69 2.46 -3.27 17.63
N ILE A 70 3.09 -2.56 16.69
CA ILE A 70 3.26 -3.05 15.31
C ILE A 70 4.42 -4.04 15.20
N GLY A 71 5.50 -3.82 15.97
CA GLY A 71 6.71 -4.65 15.93
C GLY A 71 6.61 -5.97 16.71
N GLU A 72 5.87 -6.01 17.82
CA GLU A 72 5.70 -7.20 18.66
C GLU A 72 5.13 -8.40 17.88
N PRO A 73 4.05 -8.24 17.08
CA PRO A 73 3.54 -9.30 16.21
C PRO A 73 4.61 -9.87 15.26
N GLY A 74 5.56 -9.05 14.82
CA GLY A 74 6.62 -9.48 13.91
C GLY A 74 7.48 -10.62 14.45
N THR A 75 7.66 -10.71 15.77
CA THR A 75 8.38 -11.83 16.40
C THR A 75 7.56 -13.12 16.48
N GLN A 76 6.23 -13.00 16.46
CA GLN A 76 5.28 -14.10 16.54
C GLN A 76 4.84 -14.59 15.15
N MET A 77 5.08 -13.79 14.12
CA MET A 77 4.89 -14.17 12.73
C MET A 77 5.86 -15.29 12.34
N THR A 78 5.39 -16.51 12.51
CA THR A 78 6.03 -17.72 11.97
C THR A 78 5.57 -17.91 10.52
N MET A 79 6.38 -18.55 9.67
CA MET A 79 5.96 -18.87 8.30
C MET A 79 4.74 -19.78 8.32
N ARG A 80 3.55 -19.20 8.17
CA ARG A 80 2.37 -19.89 7.68
C ARG A 80 2.28 -19.60 6.20
N THR A 81 2.85 -20.46 5.37
CA THR A 81 2.41 -20.59 3.99
C THR A 81 1.00 -21.16 4.05
N PHE A 82 -0.01 -20.28 4.12
CA PHE A 82 -1.34 -20.67 3.73
C PHE A 82 -1.28 -20.97 2.24
N HIS A 83 -1.08 -22.25 1.92
CA HIS A 83 -1.58 -22.77 0.66
C HIS A 83 -3.09 -22.70 0.78
N TYR A 84 -3.75 -21.72 0.16
CA TYR A 84 -5.19 -21.87 -0.02
C TYR A 84 -5.39 -23.14 -0.85
N ALA A 85 -6.10 -24.09 -0.26
CA ALA A 85 -6.40 -25.32 -0.95
C ALA A 85 -7.41 -25.02 -2.08
N GLY A 86 -6.94 -25.04 -3.34
CA GLY A 86 -7.77 -25.50 -4.45
C GLY A 86 -8.04 -24.58 -5.64
N VAL A 87 -7.42 -23.40 -5.79
CA VAL A 87 -7.67 -22.55 -6.98
C VAL A 87 -6.38 -21.85 -7.41
N ALA A 88 -6.23 -21.60 -8.72
CA ALA A 88 -5.06 -21.01 -9.35
C ALA A 88 -4.69 -19.64 -8.73
N GLU A 89 -3.89 -19.65 -7.68
CA GLU A 89 -3.52 -18.45 -6.95
C GLU A 89 -2.21 -17.88 -7.48
N ILE A 90 -2.21 -16.57 -7.62
CA ILE A 90 -1.03 -15.77 -7.86
C ILE A 90 -0.23 -15.81 -6.55
N ASP A 91 1.04 -16.18 -6.62
CA ASP A 91 1.92 -16.14 -5.45
C ASP A 91 2.06 -14.70 -4.97
N VAL A 92 1.48 -14.39 -3.80
CA VAL A 92 1.61 -13.08 -3.14
C VAL A 92 2.55 -13.26 -1.94
N THR A 93 3.44 -12.29 -1.74
CA THR A 93 4.22 -12.17 -0.51
C THR A 93 3.28 -11.83 0.64
N LEU A 94 3.10 -12.76 1.58
CA LEU A 94 2.25 -12.59 2.75
C LEU A 94 3.07 -12.47 4.04
N GLY A 95 2.44 -11.92 5.08
CA GLY A 95 2.99 -11.87 6.44
C GLY A 95 4.07 -10.81 6.64
N LEU A 96 5.08 -11.12 7.46
CA LEU A 96 6.10 -10.15 7.87
C LEU A 96 6.88 -9.52 6.71
N PRO A 97 7.34 -10.28 5.68
CA PRO A 97 8.05 -9.68 4.55
C PRO A 97 7.22 -8.57 3.88
N ARG A 98 5.91 -8.77 3.77
CA ARG A 98 5.01 -7.77 3.18
C ARG A 98 4.91 -6.52 4.04
N LEU A 99 4.77 -6.68 5.36
CA LEU A 99 4.75 -5.56 6.30
C LEU A 99 6.04 -4.74 6.23
N ILE A 100 7.20 -5.41 6.08
CA ILE A 100 8.50 -4.74 5.88
C ILE A 100 8.50 -3.93 4.58
N GLU A 101 8.01 -4.49 3.47
CA GLU A 101 7.94 -3.75 2.19
C GLU A 101 7.10 -2.48 2.26
N ILE A 102 5.98 -2.52 3.00
CA ILE A 102 5.09 -1.39 3.22
C ILE A 102 5.81 -0.31 4.02
N VAL A 103 6.37 -0.67 5.18
CA VAL A 103 7.08 0.23 6.11
C VAL A 103 8.34 0.82 5.47
N ASP A 104 9.00 0.06 4.59
CA ASP A 104 10.15 0.51 3.82
C ASP A 104 9.79 1.34 2.59
N ALA A 105 8.50 1.53 2.29
CA ALA A 105 8.00 2.25 1.12
C ALA A 105 8.71 1.82 -0.18
N ARG A 106 8.92 0.50 -0.37
CA ARG A 106 9.66 -0.01 -1.55
C ARG A 106 9.01 0.44 -2.86
N ARG A 107 9.82 0.96 -3.78
CA ARG A 107 9.38 1.43 -5.10
C ARG A 107 8.58 0.38 -5.86
N GLU A 108 9.09 -0.84 -5.89
CA GLU A 108 8.42 -2.00 -6.47
C GLU A 108 8.34 -3.10 -5.42
N PRO A 109 7.14 -3.60 -5.09
CA PRO A 109 6.98 -4.75 -4.20
C PRO A 109 7.47 -6.03 -4.88
N SER A 110 7.82 -7.07 -4.10
CA SER A 110 8.34 -8.31 -4.70
C SER A 110 7.29 -9.05 -5.54
N THR A 111 6.01 -8.95 -5.16
CA THR A 111 4.88 -9.52 -5.90
C THR A 111 3.79 -8.46 -6.07
N PRO A 112 3.90 -7.59 -7.09
CA PRO A 112 2.85 -6.63 -7.39
C PRO A 112 1.59 -7.35 -7.84
N MET A 113 0.43 -6.90 -7.37
CA MET A 113 -0.87 -7.41 -7.78
C MET A 113 -1.89 -6.30 -7.90
N MET A 114 -2.90 -6.53 -8.72
CA MET A 114 -4.08 -5.67 -8.79
C MET A 114 -5.35 -6.49 -8.73
N THR A 115 -6.37 -5.89 -8.12
CA THR A 115 -7.75 -6.35 -8.15
C THR A 115 -8.53 -5.39 -9.01
N ILE A 116 -8.79 -5.80 -10.25
CA ILE A 116 -9.48 -5.00 -11.26
C ILE A 116 -10.97 -5.34 -11.20
N HIS A 117 -11.74 -4.35 -10.78
CA HIS A 117 -13.20 -4.42 -10.83
C HIS A 117 -13.68 -3.95 -12.19
N LEU A 118 -14.80 -4.50 -12.64
CA LEU A 118 -15.35 -4.24 -13.97
C LEU A 118 -16.64 -3.45 -13.88
N LEU A 119 -16.97 -2.73 -14.95
CA LEU A 119 -18.25 -2.04 -15.06
C LEU A 119 -19.41 -3.05 -15.04
N PRO A 120 -20.58 -2.69 -14.46
CA PRO A 120 -21.73 -3.59 -14.35
C PRO A 120 -22.18 -4.24 -15.67
N GLU A 121 -21.95 -3.56 -16.80
CA GLU A 121 -22.29 -4.03 -18.14
C GLU A 121 -21.50 -5.27 -18.58
N ILE A 122 -20.23 -5.37 -18.15
CA ILE A 122 -19.30 -6.44 -18.53
C ILE A 122 -19.17 -7.48 -17.41
N ALA A 123 -19.35 -7.06 -16.16
CA ALA A 123 -19.16 -7.88 -14.96
C ALA A 123 -20.02 -9.17 -14.92
N GLY A 124 -21.11 -9.25 -15.70
CA GLY A 124 -21.97 -10.44 -15.80
C GLY A 124 -21.62 -11.41 -16.93
N ASN A 125 -20.81 -11.01 -17.93
CA ASN A 125 -20.56 -11.79 -19.13
C ASN A 125 -19.15 -12.39 -19.15
N ARG A 126 -19.06 -13.70 -18.91
CA ARG A 126 -17.79 -14.44 -18.85
C ARG A 126 -16.92 -14.28 -20.11
N ASP A 127 -17.52 -14.26 -21.29
CA ASP A 127 -16.76 -14.22 -22.55
C ASP A 127 -16.15 -12.82 -22.78
N ALA A 128 -16.87 -11.77 -22.40
CA ALA A 128 -16.37 -10.40 -22.47
C ALA A 128 -15.23 -10.16 -21.47
N VAL A 129 -15.37 -10.68 -20.24
CA VAL A 129 -14.33 -10.62 -19.21
C VAL A 129 -13.07 -11.37 -19.65
N LYS A 130 -13.25 -12.52 -20.31
CA LYS A 130 -12.12 -13.31 -20.83
C LYS A 130 -11.34 -12.56 -21.92
N LYS A 131 -12.06 -11.90 -22.84
CA LYS A 131 -11.46 -11.03 -23.85
C LYS A 131 -10.67 -9.89 -23.21
N LEU A 132 -11.29 -9.18 -22.26
CA LEU A 132 -10.63 -8.12 -21.52
C LEU A 132 -9.39 -8.61 -20.77
N GLY A 133 -9.45 -9.80 -20.15
CA GLY A 133 -8.30 -10.41 -19.48
C GLY A 133 -7.12 -10.64 -20.43
N TRP A 134 -7.37 -11.13 -21.65
CA TRP A 134 -6.32 -11.31 -22.67
C TRP A 134 -5.78 -10.00 -23.24
N ASP A 135 -6.60 -8.95 -23.28
CA ASP A 135 -6.14 -7.63 -23.72
C ASP A 135 -5.31 -6.92 -22.65
N LEU A 136 -5.48 -7.27 -21.37
CA LEU A 136 -4.69 -6.76 -20.25
C LEU A 136 -3.36 -7.52 -20.07
N GLU A 137 -3.38 -8.85 -20.26
CA GLU A 137 -2.20 -9.73 -20.10
C GLU A 137 -1.09 -9.36 -21.10
N GLU A 138 0.10 -9.07 -20.59
CA GLU A 138 1.25 -8.82 -21.45
C GLU A 138 1.64 -10.11 -22.17
N THR A 139 1.92 -9.96 -23.45
CA THR A 139 2.23 -11.07 -24.33
C THR A 139 3.58 -10.81 -24.96
N ASN A 140 4.59 -11.55 -24.49
CA ASN A 140 5.92 -11.52 -25.06
C ASN A 140 6.06 -12.59 -26.14
N VAL A 141 7.05 -12.43 -27.00
CA VAL A 141 7.38 -13.44 -28.03
C VAL A 141 7.71 -14.80 -27.39
N SER A 142 8.31 -14.80 -26.20
CA SER A 142 8.62 -16.02 -25.44
C SER A 142 7.40 -16.87 -25.07
N ASP A 143 6.22 -16.24 -24.95
CA ASP A 143 5.03 -16.94 -24.46
C ASP A 143 4.27 -17.63 -25.59
N ILE A 144 4.45 -17.15 -26.82
CA ILE A 144 3.77 -17.65 -28.02
C ILE A 144 4.72 -18.50 -28.88
N ALA A 145 6.03 -18.22 -28.84
CA ALA A 145 6.97 -18.80 -29.78
C ALA A 145 8.24 -19.37 -29.14
N SER A 146 8.68 -20.52 -29.67
CA SER A 146 10.00 -21.07 -29.39
C SER A 146 11.01 -20.50 -30.36
N ILE A 147 12.00 -19.79 -29.83
CA ILE A 147 13.08 -19.19 -30.62
C ILE A 147 14.23 -20.18 -30.69
N SER A 148 14.64 -20.52 -31.91
CA SER A 148 15.78 -21.37 -32.20
C SER A 148 16.76 -20.64 -33.12
N THR A 149 18.05 -20.88 -32.91
CA THR A 149 19.12 -20.27 -33.73
C THR A 149 19.68 -21.31 -34.67
N ASN A 150 19.68 -21.00 -35.97
CA ASN A 150 20.38 -21.81 -36.96
C ASN A 150 21.79 -21.22 -37.16
N LEU A 151 22.80 -21.94 -36.68
CA LEU A 151 24.20 -21.53 -36.74
C LEU A 151 24.81 -21.67 -38.15
N ALA A 152 24.20 -22.46 -39.04
CA ALA A 152 24.70 -22.66 -40.40
C ALA A 152 24.35 -21.47 -41.30
N ASP A 153 23.11 -20.98 -41.19
CA ASP A 153 22.61 -19.87 -42.01
C ASP A 153 22.67 -18.52 -41.28
N MET A 154 23.11 -18.52 -40.00
CA MET A 154 23.12 -17.33 -39.13
C MET A 154 21.74 -16.66 -39.03
N THR A 155 20.67 -17.46 -39.02
CA THR A 155 19.28 -16.99 -38.96
C THR A 155 18.61 -17.34 -37.63
N ILE A 156 17.68 -16.49 -37.19
CA ILE A 156 16.83 -16.77 -36.04
C ILE A 156 15.50 -17.31 -36.55
N ILE A 157 15.11 -18.50 -36.10
CA ILE A 157 13.84 -19.15 -36.46
C ILE A 157 12.92 -19.07 -35.24
N ILE A 158 11.80 -18.40 -35.40
CA ILE A 158 10.76 -18.24 -34.39
C ILE A 158 9.60 -19.16 -34.78
N ASP A 159 9.49 -20.28 -34.08
CA ASP A 159 8.39 -21.25 -34.23
C ASP A 159 7.22 -20.80 -33.36
N VAL A 160 6.17 -20.26 -33.98
CA VAL A 160 4.99 -19.72 -33.29
C VAL A 160 3.98 -20.85 -33.03
N ASN A 161 3.22 -20.80 -31.93
CA ASN A 161 2.19 -21.78 -31.66
C ASN A 161 0.79 -21.27 -32.04
N GLU A 162 0.19 -21.83 -33.09
CA GLU A 162 -1.15 -21.44 -33.59
C GLU A 162 -2.24 -21.47 -32.51
N LYS A 163 -2.17 -22.39 -31.54
CA LYS A 163 -3.18 -22.50 -30.47
C LYS A 163 -3.14 -21.29 -29.53
N GLN A 164 -1.96 -20.80 -29.22
CA GLN A 164 -1.78 -19.63 -28.35
C GLN A 164 -2.11 -18.34 -29.09
N LEU A 165 -1.82 -18.29 -30.40
CA LEU A 165 -2.18 -17.19 -31.27
C LEU A 165 -3.72 -17.00 -31.37
N LEU A 166 -4.46 -18.10 -31.60
CA LEU A 166 -5.93 -18.10 -31.67
C LEU A 166 -6.59 -17.71 -30.34
N GLN A 167 -6.02 -18.13 -29.20
CA GLN A 167 -6.56 -17.78 -27.88
C GLN A 167 -6.37 -16.30 -27.54
N ARG A 168 -5.29 -15.68 -28.03
CA ARG A 168 -4.96 -14.27 -27.79
C ARG A 168 -5.53 -13.31 -28.85
N GLY A 169 -6.14 -13.87 -29.91
CA GLY A 169 -6.82 -13.11 -30.96
C GLY A 169 -5.88 -12.23 -31.78
N MET A 170 -4.64 -12.70 -32.02
CA MET A 170 -3.67 -12.01 -32.87
C MET A 170 -3.52 -12.72 -34.22
N THR A 171 -3.13 -11.96 -35.24
CA THR A 171 -2.76 -12.50 -36.56
C THR A 171 -1.24 -12.63 -36.67
N MET A 172 -0.75 -13.58 -37.49
CA MET A 172 0.69 -13.74 -37.72
C MET A 172 1.31 -12.49 -38.35
N GLU A 173 0.52 -11.74 -39.14
CA GLU A 173 0.92 -10.50 -39.78
C GLU A 173 1.22 -9.41 -38.75
N GLU A 174 0.33 -9.20 -37.77
CA GLU A 174 0.56 -8.23 -36.68
C GLU A 174 1.79 -8.56 -35.82
N VAL A 175 2.08 -9.85 -35.63
CA VAL A 175 3.26 -10.31 -34.89
C VAL A 175 4.52 -10.04 -35.70
N ALA A 176 4.50 -10.34 -37.00
CA ALA A 176 5.62 -10.08 -37.90
C ALA A 176 5.90 -8.58 -38.02
N ASP A 177 4.87 -7.74 -38.16
CA ASP A 177 5.01 -6.29 -38.25
C ASP A 177 5.67 -5.70 -36.99
N LYS A 178 5.24 -6.12 -35.80
CA LYS A 178 5.84 -5.66 -34.53
C LYS A 178 7.28 -6.12 -34.35
N ILE A 179 7.61 -7.34 -34.77
CA ILE A 179 8.99 -7.81 -34.75
C ILE A 179 9.82 -7.04 -35.78
N GLY A 180 9.24 -6.70 -36.93
CA GLY A 180 9.88 -5.96 -38.03
C GLY A 180 10.18 -4.51 -37.65
N GLU A 181 9.26 -3.82 -36.97
CA GLU A 181 9.46 -2.46 -36.47
C GLU A 181 10.61 -2.36 -35.47
N VAL A 182 10.76 -3.35 -34.59
CA VAL A 182 11.77 -3.33 -33.54
C VAL A 182 13.13 -3.80 -34.03
N THR A 183 13.16 -4.80 -34.91
CA THR A 183 14.43 -5.36 -35.42
C THR A 183 14.96 -4.61 -36.64
N GLY A 184 14.10 -3.93 -37.41
CA GLY A 184 14.48 -3.25 -38.65
C GLY A 184 14.94 -4.20 -39.77
N LEU A 185 14.77 -5.51 -39.60
CA LEU A 185 15.29 -6.56 -40.48
C LEU A 185 14.19 -7.18 -41.34
N LYS A 186 14.61 -7.79 -42.47
CA LYS A 186 13.69 -8.54 -43.33
C LYS A 186 13.25 -9.83 -42.65
N LEU A 187 11.94 -10.00 -42.56
CA LEU A 187 11.29 -11.18 -41.98
C LEU A 187 10.69 -12.02 -43.10
N ASP A 188 11.08 -13.29 -43.17
CA ASP A 188 10.38 -14.27 -44.00
C ASP A 188 9.34 -14.99 -43.14
N VAL A 189 8.06 -14.78 -43.47
CA VAL A 189 6.94 -15.44 -42.81
C VAL A 189 6.52 -16.66 -43.62
N ASN A 190 6.74 -17.85 -43.07
CA ASN A 190 6.16 -19.11 -43.55
C ASN A 190 5.08 -19.57 -42.56
N GLU A 191 4.13 -20.41 -43.00
CA GLU A 191 2.85 -20.77 -42.32
C GLU A 191 2.85 -20.76 -40.77
N ASN A 192 3.92 -21.23 -40.12
CA ASN A 192 4.06 -21.18 -38.65
C ASN A 192 5.46 -20.75 -38.14
N ARG A 193 6.29 -20.17 -39.02
CA ARG A 193 7.70 -19.83 -38.78
C ARG A 193 8.04 -18.44 -39.28
N ILE A 194 8.61 -17.62 -38.39
CA ILE A 194 9.19 -16.33 -38.76
C ILE A 194 10.71 -16.49 -38.76
N THR A 195 11.34 -16.23 -39.91
CA THR A 195 12.81 -16.27 -40.04
C THR A 195 13.34 -14.85 -40.10
N VAL A 196 14.24 -14.49 -39.18
CA VAL A 196 14.91 -13.19 -39.13
C VAL A 196 16.32 -13.35 -39.70
N HIS A 197 16.65 -12.53 -40.69
CA HIS A 197 17.97 -12.48 -41.31
C HIS A 197 18.76 -11.24 -40.82
N PRO A 198 19.83 -11.40 -40.02
CA PRO A 198 20.68 -10.28 -39.62
C PRO A 198 21.56 -9.79 -40.78
N GLU A 199 21.81 -8.47 -40.86
CA GLU A 199 22.66 -7.87 -41.91
C GLU A 199 24.17 -8.16 -41.71
N GLU A 200 24.62 -8.32 -40.46
CA GLU A 200 26.01 -8.68 -40.12
C GLU A 200 26.07 -9.97 -39.27
N PRO A 201 26.64 -11.07 -39.78
CA PRO A 201 26.64 -12.36 -39.09
C PRO A 201 27.75 -12.44 -38.03
N SER A 202 27.48 -11.87 -36.87
CA SER A 202 28.30 -12.03 -35.67
C SER A 202 27.55 -12.85 -34.63
N TYR A 203 28.21 -13.88 -34.08
CA TYR A 203 27.62 -14.78 -33.08
C TYR A 203 27.14 -14.04 -31.82
N ARG A 204 27.83 -12.97 -31.44
CA ARG A 204 27.44 -12.13 -30.30
C ARG A 204 26.16 -11.36 -30.57
N ASP A 205 26.04 -10.79 -31.76
CA ASP A 205 24.90 -9.94 -32.13
C ASP A 205 23.65 -10.80 -32.33
N LEU A 206 23.79 -12.03 -32.83
CA LEU A 206 22.72 -13.02 -32.85
C LEU A 206 22.19 -13.35 -31.44
N LEU A 207 23.07 -13.59 -30.47
CA LEU A 207 22.64 -13.86 -29.09
C LEU A 207 21.95 -12.64 -28.46
N GLN A 208 22.46 -11.44 -28.70
CA GLN A 208 21.83 -10.20 -28.23
C GLN A 208 20.48 -9.96 -28.90
N MET A 209 20.35 -10.26 -30.19
CA MET A 209 19.09 -10.16 -30.93
C MET A 209 18.07 -11.18 -30.43
N VAL A 210 18.47 -12.42 -30.13
CA VAL A 210 17.57 -13.41 -29.52
C VAL A 210 17.03 -12.92 -28.18
N GLU A 211 17.88 -12.36 -27.31
CA GLU A 211 17.44 -11.77 -26.05
C GLU A 211 16.50 -10.57 -26.26
N THR A 212 16.82 -9.72 -27.23
CA THR A 212 15.97 -8.56 -27.56
C THR A 212 14.60 -9.03 -28.05
N ILE A 213 14.56 -9.96 -29.00
CA ILE A 213 13.34 -10.55 -29.58
C ILE A 213 12.49 -11.22 -28.50
N ARG A 214 13.09 -11.92 -27.53
CA ARG A 214 12.36 -12.53 -26.40
C ARG A 214 11.54 -11.52 -25.61
N THR A 215 12.08 -10.30 -25.44
CA THR A 215 11.46 -9.24 -24.63
C THR A 215 10.53 -8.31 -25.41
N ILE A 216 10.34 -8.53 -26.72
CA ILE A 216 9.42 -7.71 -27.51
C ILE A 216 7.99 -7.97 -27.04
N LEU A 217 7.32 -6.88 -26.69
CA LEU A 217 5.92 -6.89 -26.30
C LEU A 217 5.04 -6.85 -27.55
N LEU A 218 4.28 -7.92 -27.76
CA LEU A 218 3.37 -8.03 -28.90
C LEU A 218 2.02 -7.38 -28.57
N LYS A 219 1.43 -7.67 -27.42
CA LYS A 219 0.11 -7.14 -27.03
C LYS A 219 0.02 -7.06 -25.50
N GLY A 220 -0.87 -6.20 -25.02
CA GLY A 220 -1.17 -6.05 -23.59
C GLY A 220 -0.47 -4.88 -22.93
N ILE A 221 -0.64 -4.78 -21.61
CA ILE A 221 -0.07 -3.72 -20.81
C ILE A 221 1.25 -4.21 -20.19
N LYS A 222 2.37 -3.60 -20.58
CA LYS A 222 3.68 -3.87 -19.97
C LYS A 222 3.59 -3.80 -18.45
N GLY A 223 4.03 -4.86 -17.77
CA GLY A 223 4.03 -4.97 -16.32
C GLY A 223 2.91 -5.81 -15.75
N ILE A 224 2.02 -6.38 -16.56
CA ILE A 224 0.99 -7.35 -16.15
C ILE A 224 1.34 -8.72 -16.75
N SER A 225 1.99 -9.58 -15.97
CA SER A 225 2.52 -10.85 -16.45
C SER A 225 1.46 -11.95 -16.57
N ARG A 226 0.46 -11.96 -15.69
CA ARG A 226 -0.58 -12.99 -15.68
C ARG A 226 -1.91 -12.45 -15.17
N VAL A 227 -3.00 -12.93 -15.77
CA VAL A 227 -4.36 -12.55 -15.39
C VAL A 227 -5.17 -13.77 -14.96
N VAL A 228 -5.87 -13.66 -13.84
CA VAL A 228 -6.76 -14.70 -13.28
C VAL A 228 -8.15 -14.11 -13.06
N ILE A 229 -9.17 -14.75 -13.62
CA ILE A 229 -10.56 -14.31 -13.48
C ILE A 229 -11.23 -15.13 -12.39
N ARG A 230 -11.79 -14.47 -11.39
CA ARG A 230 -12.56 -15.08 -10.30
C ARG A 230 -14.00 -14.56 -10.33
N LYS A 231 -14.94 -15.40 -9.91
CA LYS A 231 -16.31 -14.96 -9.64
C LYS A 231 -16.47 -14.76 -8.14
N GLU A 232 -16.72 -13.53 -7.70
CA GLU A 232 -17.05 -13.21 -6.31
C GLU A 232 -18.54 -12.90 -6.20
N GLU A 233 -19.26 -13.66 -5.38
CA GLU A 233 -20.72 -13.63 -5.16
C GLU A 233 -21.56 -13.60 -6.45
N ASN A 234 -21.62 -12.46 -7.14
CA ASN A 234 -22.33 -12.23 -8.41
C ASN A 234 -21.56 -11.47 -9.50
N GLU A 235 -20.32 -11.05 -9.28
CA GLU A 235 -19.51 -10.28 -10.25
C GLU A 235 -18.22 -11.05 -10.62
N TYR A 236 -17.78 -10.91 -11.87
CA TYR A 236 -16.45 -11.36 -12.26
C TYR A 236 -15.42 -10.28 -11.95
N VAL A 237 -14.40 -10.64 -11.16
CA VAL A 237 -13.27 -9.80 -10.77
C VAL A 237 -12.00 -10.37 -11.40
N ILE A 238 -11.13 -9.48 -11.86
CA ILE A 238 -9.87 -9.85 -12.47
C ILE A 238 -8.74 -9.59 -11.47
N TYR A 239 -7.96 -10.62 -11.15
CA TYR A 239 -6.72 -10.51 -10.40
C TYR A 239 -5.54 -10.55 -11.35
N THR A 240 -4.61 -9.62 -11.20
CA THR A 240 -3.41 -9.57 -12.01
C THR A 240 -2.16 -9.83 -11.18
N GLN A 241 -1.21 -10.54 -11.77
CA GLN A 241 0.17 -10.55 -11.33
C GLN A 241 0.88 -9.45 -12.11
N GLY A 242 1.47 -8.49 -11.40
CA GLY A 242 1.90 -7.23 -11.97
C GLY A 242 0.97 -6.06 -11.65
N SER A 243 1.53 -4.86 -11.64
CA SER A 243 0.79 -3.61 -11.44
C SER A 243 1.12 -2.58 -12.53
N ALA A 244 0.06 -1.97 -13.07
CA ALA A 244 0.15 -0.91 -14.07
C ALA A 244 -1.11 -0.03 -14.02
N LEU A 245 -1.47 0.42 -12.80
CA LEU A 245 -2.66 1.21 -12.47
C LEU A 245 -2.90 2.37 -13.43
N LYS A 246 -1.84 3.13 -13.77
CA LYS A 246 -1.95 4.29 -14.68
C LYS A 246 -2.58 3.94 -16.02
N LYS A 247 -2.24 2.78 -16.58
CA LYS A 247 -2.75 2.32 -17.89
C LYS A 247 -4.09 1.59 -17.73
N VAL A 248 -4.24 0.80 -16.68
CA VAL A 248 -5.45 0.01 -16.41
C VAL A 248 -6.68 0.88 -16.17
N ILE A 249 -6.53 2.01 -15.48
CA ILE A 249 -7.66 2.94 -15.21
C ILE A 249 -8.27 3.53 -16.49
N HIS A 250 -7.47 3.70 -17.54
CA HIS A 250 -7.93 4.26 -18.82
C HIS A 250 -8.50 3.19 -19.76
N PHE A 251 -8.48 1.92 -19.37
CA PHE A 251 -8.91 0.82 -20.22
C PHE A 251 -10.44 0.68 -20.23
N GLU A 252 -11.02 0.51 -21.42
CA GLU A 252 -12.47 0.40 -21.57
C GLU A 252 -13.01 -0.85 -20.86
N GLY A 253 -14.04 -0.68 -20.03
CA GLY A 253 -14.68 -1.77 -19.28
C GLY A 253 -14.17 -1.97 -17.85
N VAL A 254 -13.07 -1.31 -17.47
CA VAL A 254 -12.56 -1.31 -16.10
C VAL A 254 -13.28 -0.25 -15.26
N ASP A 255 -13.63 -0.61 -14.03
CA ASP A 255 -14.15 0.31 -13.03
C ASP A 255 -13.00 0.98 -12.28
N ALA A 256 -12.70 2.22 -12.69
CA ALA A 256 -11.64 3.03 -12.09
C ALA A 256 -11.86 3.36 -10.61
N ALA A 257 -13.11 3.39 -10.13
CA ALA A 257 -13.43 3.79 -8.76
C ALA A 257 -13.22 2.66 -7.74
N ARG A 258 -13.34 1.41 -8.18
CA ARG A 258 -13.22 0.22 -7.32
C ARG A 258 -11.90 -0.53 -7.47
N THR A 259 -11.17 -0.34 -8.57
CA THR A 259 -9.91 -1.05 -8.83
C THR A 259 -8.84 -0.71 -7.79
N LYS A 260 -8.17 -1.74 -7.27
CA LYS A 260 -7.14 -1.64 -6.22
C LYS A 260 -5.82 -2.25 -6.68
N THR A 261 -4.72 -1.77 -6.10
CA THR A 261 -3.40 -2.39 -6.24
C THR A 261 -2.70 -2.43 -4.89
N ASN A 262 -1.77 -3.35 -4.73
CA ASN A 262 -0.91 -3.43 -3.56
C ASN A 262 0.38 -2.57 -3.72
N ASN A 263 0.60 -1.94 -4.88
CA ASN A 263 1.73 -1.05 -5.10
C ASN A 263 1.41 0.38 -4.61
N ILE A 264 1.91 0.72 -3.42
CA ILE A 264 1.63 2.00 -2.74
C ILE A 264 2.19 3.20 -3.50
N ASN A 265 3.40 3.08 -4.06
CA ASN A 265 4.02 4.18 -4.80
C ASN A 265 3.26 4.49 -6.09
N GLU A 266 2.78 3.45 -6.78
CA GLU A 266 1.93 3.64 -7.95
C GLU A 266 0.58 4.32 -7.61
N ILE A 267 0.00 3.99 -6.46
CA ILE A 267 -1.20 4.68 -5.95
C ILE A 267 -0.89 6.15 -5.68
N ALA A 268 0.24 6.45 -5.05
CA ALA A 268 0.65 7.82 -4.74
C ALA A 268 0.79 8.67 -6.03
N GLU A 269 1.36 8.11 -7.09
CA GLU A 269 1.54 8.79 -8.37
C GLU A 269 0.23 9.01 -9.14
N VAL A 270 -0.70 8.06 -9.08
CA VAL A 270 -1.93 8.08 -9.91
C VAL A 270 -3.11 8.72 -9.18
N LEU A 271 -3.34 8.34 -7.91
CA LEU A 271 -4.50 8.75 -7.11
C LEU A 271 -4.15 9.81 -6.05
N GLY A 272 -2.87 9.96 -5.71
CA GLY A 272 -2.38 10.96 -4.76
C GLY A 272 -2.07 10.41 -3.36
N ILE A 273 -1.57 11.30 -2.50
CA ILE A 273 -0.98 10.93 -1.20
C ILE A 273 -2.01 10.41 -0.20
N GLU A 274 -3.22 10.99 -0.14
CA GLU A 274 -4.28 10.49 0.75
C GLU A 274 -4.79 9.11 0.34
N ALA A 275 -4.76 8.80 -0.96
CA ALA A 275 -5.06 7.44 -1.43
C ALA A 275 -3.95 6.48 -0.99
N ALA A 276 -2.68 6.88 -1.10
CA ALA A 276 -1.55 6.09 -0.64
C ALA A 276 -1.56 5.87 0.89
N ARG A 277 -1.91 6.90 1.68
CA ARG A 277 -2.08 6.82 3.14
C ARG A 277 -3.12 5.76 3.51
N ASN A 278 -4.29 5.81 2.88
CA ASN A 278 -5.32 4.79 3.10
C ASN A 278 -4.91 3.41 2.59
N ALA A 279 -4.14 3.33 1.50
CA ALA A 279 -3.61 2.07 0.99
C ALA A 279 -2.64 1.43 1.99
N ILE A 280 -1.72 2.20 2.60
CA ILE A 280 -0.82 1.73 3.67
C ILE A 280 -1.64 1.17 4.84
N ILE A 281 -2.67 1.88 5.28
CA ILE A 281 -3.51 1.45 6.41
C ILE A 281 -4.21 0.12 6.11
N ASN A 282 -4.90 0.04 4.97
CA ASN A 282 -5.65 -1.15 4.59
C ASN A 282 -4.72 -2.35 4.36
N GLU A 283 -3.63 -2.16 3.63
CA GLU A 283 -2.68 -3.23 3.33
C GLU A 283 -2.01 -3.78 4.60
N ALA A 284 -1.62 -2.89 5.54
CA ALA A 284 -1.01 -3.32 6.80
C ALA A 284 -2.03 -4.08 7.68
N LEU A 285 -3.29 -3.62 7.73
CA LEU A 285 -4.37 -4.31 8.45
C LEU A 285 -4.68 -5.68 7.84
N ASP A 286 -4.80 -5.75 6.52
CA ASP A 286 -5.09 -6.98 5.79
C ASP A 286 -3.95 -8.01 6.02
N THR A 287 -2.70 -7.56 5.89
CA THR A 287 -1.51 -8.39 6.15
C THR A 287 -1.47 -8.96 7.58
N LEU A 288 -1.84 -8.15 8.58
CA LEU A 288 -1.88 -8.60 9.99
C LEU A 288 -3.06 -9.55 10.25
N SER A 289 -4.22 -9.24 9.68
CA SER A 289 -5.47 -9.99 9.85
C SER A 289 -5.39 -11.38 9.22
N GLU A 290 -4.75 -11.51 8.06
CA GLU A 290 -4.49 -12.81 7.41
C GLU A 290 -3.63 -13.75 8.27
N GLN A 291 -2.76 -13.19 9.10
CA GLN A 291 -1.95 -13.95 10.06
C GLN A 291 -2.71 -14.23 11.36
N GLY A 292 -3.95 -13.77 11.50
CA GLY A 292 -4.77 -13.88 12.70
C GLY A 292 -4.29 -12.99 13.85
N LEU A 293 -3.49 -11.97 13.56
CA LEU A 293 -2.97 -11.02 14.54
C LEU A 293 -3.81 -9.74 14.51
N THR A 294 -4.22 -9.24 15.67
CA THR A 294 -5.02 -8.01 15.75
C THR A 294 -4.22 -6.90 16.38
N VAL A 295 -3.98 -5.84 15.61
CA VAL A 295 -3.40 -4.58 16.07
C VAL A 295 -4.46 -3.51 15.92
N ASP A 296 -4.54 -2.59 16.88
CA ASP A 296 -5.48 -1.47 16.79
C ASP A 296 -5.11 -0.54 15.62
N ILE A 297 -6.11 -0.18 14.81
CA ILE A 297 -5.94 0.65 13.61
C ILE A 297 -5.25 1.98 13.91
N ARG A 298 -5.39 2.53 15.12
CA ARG A 298 -4.79 3.83 15.48
C ARG A 298 -3.27 3.82 15.42
N HIS A 299 -2.64 2.69 15.74
CA HIS A 299 -1.19 2.56 15.62
C HIS A 299 -0.74 2.60 14.15
N ILE A 300 -1.47 1.92 13.28
CA ILE A 300 -1.19 1.88 11.85
C ILE A 300 -1.47 3.25 11.20
N MET A 301 -2.56 3.92 11.62
CA MET A 301 -2.86 5.29 11.18
C MET A 301 -1.72 6.24 11.52
N LEU A 302 -1.21 6.20 12.77
CA LEU A 302 -0.09 7.05 13.18
C LEU A 302 1.14 6.84 12.30
N VAL A 303 1.45 5.59 11.96
CA VAL A 303 2.57 5.25 11.07
C VAL A 303 2.32 5.73 9.64
N ALA A 304 1.14 5.48 9.08
CA ALA A 304 0.78 5.92 7.74
C ALA A 304 0.79 7.45 7.60
N ASP A 305 0.29 8.17 8.61
CA ASP A 305 0.31 9.63 8.67
C ASP A 305 1.75 10.15 8.71
N MET A 306 2.62 9.55 9.54
CA MET A 306 4.03 9.90 9.60
C MET A 306 4.77 9.64 8.28
N MET A 307 4.43 8.56 7.58
CA MET A 307 5.00 8.21 6.27
C MET A 307 4.55 9.15 5.14
N THR A 308 3.47 9.91 5.33
CA THR A 308 2.85 10.73 4.26
C THR A 308 2.84 12.24 4.56
N ILE A 309 3.43 12.65 5.68
CA ILE A 309 3.35 14.03 6.20
C ILE A 309 3.87 15.11 5.25
N ASP A 310 4.93 14.82 4.49
CA ASP A 310 5.59 15.81 3.63
C ASP A 310 5.04 15.87 2.19
N GLY A 311 3.93 15.18 1.92
CA GLY A 311 3.34 15.12 0.58
C GLY A 311 4.03 14.12 -0.36
N GLU A 312 4.83 13.21 0.18
CA GLU A 312 5.36 12.03 -0.51
C GLU A 312 5.36 10.84 0.45
N VAL A 313 5.39 9.61 -0.09
CA VAL A 313 5.46 8.39 0.74
C VAL A 313 6.93 8.13 1.10
N LYS A 314 7.28 8.36 2.36
CA LYS A 314 8.65 8.19 2.88
C LYS A 314 8.84 6.84 3.55
N GLN A 315 10.03 6.27 3.36
CA GLN A 315 10.52 5.12 4.12
C GLN A 315 10.73 5.52 5.59
N ILE A 316 10.45 4.60 6.53
CA ILE A 316 10.68 4.85 7.97
C ILE A 316 12.17 4.83 8.37
N GLY A 317 12.99 4.08 7.65
CA GLY A 317 14.43 3.95 7.87
C GLY A 317 15.28 5.19 7.51
N ARG A 318 16.59 4.96 7.37
CA ARG A 318 17.62 6.01 7.24
C ARG A 318 17.51 6.93 6.02
N HIS A 319 16.82 6.53 4.95
CA HIS A 319 16.67 7.35 3.74
C HIS A 319 15.36 8.13 3.69
N GLY A 320 14.55 8.06 4.75
CA GLY A 320 13.34 8.87 4.88
C GLY A 320 13.25 9.43 6.31
N ILE A 321 12.19 9.06 7.03
CA ILE A 321 11.81 9.69 8.31
C ILE A 321 12.96 9.74 9.32
N SER A 322 13.73 8.66 9.48
CA SER A 322 14.81 8.63 10.48
C SER A 322 16.03 9.43 10.07
N GLY A 323 16.31 9.55 8.76
CA GLY A 323 17.44 10.32 8.23
C GLY A 323 17.17 11.82 8.13
N GLU A 324 15.91 12.23 8.10
CA GLU A 324 15.47 13.63 8.00
C GLU A 324 15.15 14.26 9.36
N LYS A 325 15.36 13.54 10.47
CA LYS A 325 15.21 14.12 11.81
C LYS A 325 16.08 15.36 11.96
N ALA A 326 15.52 16.41 12.56
CA ALA A 326 16.21 17.68 12.75
C ALA A 326 17.49 17.54 13.59
N SER A 327 17.47 16.76 14.68
CA SER A 327 18.62 16.58 15.56
C SER A 327 19.75 15.76 14.89
N VAL A 328 20.95 16.34 14.89
CA VAL A 328 22.18 15.68 14.43
C VAL A 328 22.50 14.49 15.31
N LEU A 329 22.36 14.64 16.63
CA LEU A 329 22.62 13.56 17.59
C LEU A 329 21.65 12.40 17.41
N SER A 330 20.37 12.70 17.13
CA SER A 330 19.35 11.68 16.84
C SER A 330 19.67 10.89 15.57
N ARG A 331 20.07 11.58 14.48
CA ARG A 331 20.51 10.93 13.23
C ARG A 331 21.76 10.08 13.44
N ALA A 332 22.78 10.65 14.08
CA ALA A 332 24.06 10.00 14.32
C ALA A 332 23.96 8.77 15.25
N ALA A 333 23.03 8.77 16.20
CA ALA A 333 22.77 7.64 17.09
C ALA A 333 21.98 6.50 16.42
N PHE A 334 21.27 6.77 15.32
CA PHE A 334 20.48 5.76 14.61
C PHE A 334 21.34 4.95 13.63
N GLU A 335 21.98 5.61 12.66
CA GLU A 335 22.85 4.96 11.66
C GLU A 335 23.84 5.97 11.05
N VAL A 336 24.91 5.51 10.41
CA VAL A 336 25.88 6.35 9.65
C VAL A 336 26.45 7.53 10.47
N THR A 337 26.86 7.25 11.71
CA THR A 337 27.29 8.23 12.72
C THR A 337 28.35 9.22 12.22
N VAL A 338 29.41 8.74 11.59
CA VAL A 338 30.56 9.58 11.21
C VAL A 338 30.18 10.60 10.15
N ASN A 339 29.41 10.20 9.13
CA ASN A 339 29.04 11.11 8.05
C ASN A 339 28.12 12.21 8.57
N HIS A 340 27.09 11.87 9.36
CA HIS A 340 26.19 12.88 9.93
C HIS A 340 26.92 13.91 10.79
N LEU A 341 27.89 13.50 11.60
CA LEU A 341 28.67 14.43 12.42
C LEU A 341 29.61 15.30 11.58
N LEU A 342 30.24 14.75 10.54
CA LEU A 342 31.11 15.52 9.65
C LEU A 342 30.31 16.54 8.83
N ASP A 343 29.19 16.11 8.22
CA ASP A 343 28.33 16.97 7.42
C ASP A 343 27.77 18.11 8.26
N ALA A 344 27.28 17.80 9.48
CA ALA A 344 26.82 18.80 10.43
C ALA A 344 27.93 19.78 10.85
N ALA A 345 29.16 19.29 11.07
CA ALA A 345 30.30 20.15 11.41
C ALA A 345 30.71 21.08 10.26
N VAL A 346 30.65 20.59 9.02
CA VAL A 346 30.93 21.40 7.81
C VAL A 346 29.83 22.44 7.58
N ALA A 347 28.56 22.07 7.76
CA ALA A 347 27.42 22.95 7.60
C ALA A 347 27.24 23.93 8.78
N GLY A 348 27.86 23.66 9.92
CA GLY A 348 27.68 24.44 11.15
C GLY A 348 26.30 24.26 11.77
N GLU A 349 25.72 23.05 11.65
CA GLU A 349 24.41 22.72 12.22
C GLU A 349 24.45 22.79 13.76
N VAL A 350 23.34 23.25 14.35
CA VAL A 350 23.15 23.34 15.80
C VAL A 350 22.01 22.41 16.20
N ASP A 351 22.24 21.63 17.26
CA ASP A 351 21.23 20.73 17.80
C ASP A 351 20.44 21.42 18.91
N GLU A 352 19.12 21.50 18.78
CA GLU A 352 18.23 22.18 19.73
C GLU A 352 17.83 21.33 20.95
N LEU A 353 18.20 20.04 20.97
CA LEU A 353 17.90 19.12 22.08
C LEU A 353 16.40 18.98 22.40
N THR A 354 15.52 19.04 21.40
CA THR A 354 14.07 18.97 21.60
C THR A 354 13.53 17.54 21.67
N GLY A 355 14.18 16.58 21.01
CA GLY A 355 13.71 15.20 20.93
C GLY A 355 14.17 14.31 22.07
N VAL A 356 13.71 13.07 22.05
CA VAL A 356 13.93 12.09 23.12
C VAL A 356 15.36 11.59 23.14
N THR A 357 15.92 11.27 21.98
CA THR A 357 17.22 10.57 21.86
C THR A 357 18.37 11.46 22.32
N GLU A 358 18.38 12.70 21.86
CA GLU A 358 19.39 13.70 22.16
C GLU A 358 19.37 14.13 23.64
N ASN A 359 18.19 14.28 24.24
CA ASN A 359 18.06 14.55 25.68
C ASN A 359 18.61 13.39 26.52
N VAL A 360 18.33 12.14 26.14
CA VAL A 360 18.88 10.96 26.83
C VAL A 360 20.40 10.90 26.71
N ILE A 361 20.96 11.20 25.53
CA ILE A 361 22.41 11.20 25.30
C ILE A 361 23.12 12.23 26.19
N VAL A 362 22.56 13.44 26.30
CA VAL A 362 23.14 14.54 27.08
C VAL A 362 22.83 14.41 28.59
N GLY A 363 21.89 13.54 28.97
CA GLY A 363 21.49 13.31 30.35
C GLY A 363 20.44 14.30 30.88
N GLN A 364 19.65 14.90 29.98
CA GLN A 364 18.51 15.76 30.30
C GLN A 364 17.20 14.95 30.37
N PRO A 365 16.21 15.38 31.18
CA PRO A 365 14.89 14.75 31.19
C PRO A 365 14.20 14.94 29.83
N ILE A 366 13.52 13.91 29.36
CA ILE A 366 12.76 13.94 28.10
C ILE A 366 11.44 14.70 28.27
N GLN A 367 10.97 15.38 27.23
CA GLN A 367 9.68 16.08 27.21
C GLN A 367 8.50 15.15 26.86
N LEU A 368 8.44 13.98 27.50
CA LEU A 368 7.36 13.00 27.35
C LEU A 368 6.91 12.49 28.72
N GLY A 369 5.63 12.10 28.82
CA GLY A 369 5.03 11.64 30.06
C GLY A 369 5.15 12.68 31.17
N THR A 370 5.75 12.31 32.30
CA THR A 370 5.91 13.20 33.46
C THR A 370 6.88 14.35 33.24
N GLY A 371 7.75 14.28 32.22
CA GLY A 371 8.72 15.31 31.92
C GLY A 371 8.13 16.57 31.27
N ASP A 372 6.90 16.48 30.75
CA ASP A 372 6.18 17.62 30.15
C ASP A 372 5.26 18.35 31.16
N VAL A 373 5.24 17.91 32.42
CA VAL A 373 4.38 18.50 33.46
C VAL A 373 5.16 19.54 34.28
N GLU A 374 4.74 20.80 34.17
CA GLU A 374 5.27 21.89 34.99
C GLU A 374 4.45 22.09 36.28
N LEU A 375 5.12 22.05 37.42
CA LEU A 375 4.51 22.29 38.74
C LEU A 375 4.74 23.72 39.18
N VAL A 376 3.66 24.47 39.39
CA VAL A 376 3.70 25.81 39.99
C VAL A 376 3.09 25.74 41.38
N THR A 377 3.86 26.17 42.39
CA THR A 377 3.37 26.30 43.77
C THR A 377 3.46 27.75 44.24
N VAL A 378 2.39 28.25 44.84
CA VAL A 378 2.35 29.60 45.42
C VAL A 378 2.54 29.48 46.93
N SER A 379 3.73 29.81 47.43
CA SER A 379 4.01 29.70 48.86
C SER A 379 3.33 30.82 49.65
N SER A 380 2.28 30.48 50.40
CA SER A 380 1.68 31.37 51.42
C SER A 380 2.25 31.07 52.82
N PHE A 381 3.56 31.25 53.01
CA PHE A 381 4.14 31.30 54.35
C PHE A 381 4.26 32.75 54.81
N LYS A 382 3.27 33.23 55.58
CA LYS A 382 3.43 34.43 56.42
C LYS A 382 4.58 34.17 57.38
N LYS A 383 5.68 34.91 57.25
CA LYS A 383 6.74 34.98 58.27
C LYS A 383 6.12 35.47 59.58
N THR A 384 5.74 34.55 60.48
CA THR A 384 5.57 34.86 61.89
C THR A 384 6.93 35.28 62.42
N LYS A 385 7.16 36.59 62.54
CA LYS A 385 8.31 37.15 63.25
C LYS A 385 8.20 36.73 64.71
N THR A 386 8.84 35.64 65.08
CA THR A 386 9.16 35.36 66.48
C THR A 386 10.22 36.38 66.88
N LYS A 387 9.81 37.45 67.56
CA LYS A 387 10.73 38.33 68.30
C LYS A 387 11.28 37.51 69.46
N ALA A 388 12.59 37.26 69.46
CA ALA A 388 13.35 36.93 70.66
C ALA A 388 13.64 38.22 71.43
#